data_AF-A0A193BYK5-F1
#
_entry.id   AF-A0A193BYK5-F1
#
_cell.length_a   1.000
_cell.length_b   1.000
_cell.length_c   1.000
_cell.angle_alpha   90.00
_cell.angle_beta   90.00
_cell.angle_gamma   90.00
#
_symmetry.space_group_name_H-M   'P 1'
#
loop_
_entity.id
_entity.type
_entity.pdbx_description
1 polymer ?
#
loop_
_entity_poly.entity_id
_entity_poly.type
_entity_poly.pdbx_seq_one_letter_code
_entity_poly.pdbx_strand_id
1 'polypeptide(L)' 'MATIAGRKAETGKITVEPVRYDGHLVITDPAAFSDALVTGIGRAKAYGCGLLSLAPART' A
#
# COMPACT_ATOMS: atom_id res chain seq x y z
N MET A 1 -13.28 -1.19 0.26
CA MET A 1 -12.39 -2.34 0.56
C MET A 1 -12.90 -3.00 1.83
N ALA A 2 -12.75 -4.32 1.97
CA ALA A 2 -13.17 -5.02 3.18
C ALA A 2 -12.05 -4.97 4.24
N THR A 3 -12.43 -4.92 5.52
CA THR A 3 -11.48 -5.08 6.64
C THR A 3 -10.82 -6.46 6.57
N ILE A 4 -9.50 -6.49 6.72
CA ILE A 4 -8.74 -7.74 6.78
C ILE A 4 -8.60 -8.10 8.25
N ALA A 5 -9.03 -9.31 8.61
CA ALA A 5 -8.89 -9.86 9.95
C ALA A 5 -8.02 -11.12 9.93
N GLY A 6 -7.22 -11.32 10.98
CA GLY A 6 -6.38 -12.49 11.15
C GLY A 6 -6.13 -12.81 12.62
N ARG A 7 -5.41 -13.89 12.89
CA ARG A 7 -4.94 -14.27 14.22
C ARG A 7 -3.43 -14.51 14.20
N LYS A 8 -2.75 -14.01 15.22
CA LYS A 8 -1.39 -14.38 15.64
C LYS A 8 -1.55 -15.40 16.78
N ALA A 9 -0.59 -16.32 16.93
CA ALA A 9 -0.64 -17.41 17.92
C ALA A 9 -1.08 -16.96 19.33
N GLU A 10 -1.74 -17.90 20.02
CA GLU A 10 -2.33 -17.89 21.38
C GLU A 10 -3.17 -16.68 21.82
N THR A 11 -2.87 -15.43 21.46
CA THR A 11 -3.60 -14.26 21.99
C THR A 11 -3.74 -13.05 21.05
N GLY A 12 -3.10 -13.01 19.87
CA GLY A 12 -3.12 -11.80 19.04
C GLY A 12 -4.23 -11.78 17.98
N LYS A 13 -5.15 -10.81 18.02
CA LYS A 13 -6.04 -10.51 16.88
C LYS A 13 -5.36 -9.49 15.96
N ILE A 14 -5.33 -9.76 14.65
CA ILE A 14 -4.87 -8.83 13.62
C ILE A 14 -6.09 -8.21 12.97
N THR A 15 -6.12 -6.88 12.87
CA THR A 15 -7.17 -6.13 12.16
C THR A 15 -6.48 -5.05 11.32
N VAL A 16 -6.74 -5.02 10.02
CA VAL A 16 -6.24 -4.02 9.08
C VAL A 16 -7.43 -3.41 8.35
N GLU A 17 -7.52 -2.09 8.34
CA GLU A 17 -8.52 -1.34 7.60
C GLU A 17 -7.87 -0.72 6.36
N PRO A 18 -7.94 -1.40 5.20
CA PRO A 18 -7.31 -0.92 3.98
C PRO A 18 -8.15 0.17 3.29
N VAL A 19 -7.48 1.20 2.81
CA VAL A 19 -8.04 2.21 1.90
C VAL A 19 -7.42 2.01 0.52
N ARG A 20 -8.25 2.03 -0.52
CA ARG A 20 -7.78 2.03 -1.91
C ARG A 20 -7.73 3.45 -2.43
N TYR A 21 -6.58 3.84 -2.95
CA TYR A 21 -6.40 5.08 -3.70
C TYR A 21 -6.33 4.76 -5.19
N ASP A 22 -6.90 5.63 -6.02
CA ASP A 22 -6.90 5.53 -7.48
C ASP A 22 -6.93 6.95 -8.07
N GLY A 23 -6.23 7.18 -9.18
CA GLY A 23 -6.16 8.49 -9.82
C GLY A 23 -4.79 8.84 -10.39
N HIS A 24 -4.55 10.15 -10.52
CA HIS A 24 -3.31 10.70 -11.05
C HIS A 24 -2.43 11.25 -9.93
N LEU A 25 -1.12 11.20 -10.15
CA LEU A 25 -0.13 11.76 -9.25
C LEU A 25 0.91 12.56 -10.03
N VAL A 26 1.63 13.42 -9.32
CA VAL A 26 2.79 14.14 -9.82
C VAL A 26 3.99 13.68 -9.01
N ILE A 27 5.06 13.24 -9.70
CA ILE A 27 6.31 12.88 -9.05
C ILE A 27 7.07 14.17 -8.72
N THR A 28 7.23 14.47 -7.44
CA THR A 28 7.97 15.66 -6.96
C THR A 28 9.43 15.37 -6.64
N ASP A 29 9.74 14.14 -6.23
CA ASP A 29 11.09 13.63 -5.99
C ASP A 29 11.22 12.22 -6.61
N PRO A 30 11.95 12.07 -7.73
CA PRO A 30 12.10 10.79 -8.41
C PRO A 30 12.81 9.71 -7.59
N ALA A 31 13.78 10.08 -6.74
CA ALA A 31 14.57 9.13 -5.96
C ALA A 31 13.73 8.56 -4.82
N ALA A 32 13.06 9.44 -4.07
CA ALA A 32 12.14 9.03 -3.01
C ALA A 32 10.95 8.22 -3.56
N PHE A 33 10.42 8.60 -4.73
CA PHE A 33 9.34 7.86 -5.37
C PHE A 33 9.75 6.44 -5.80
N SER A 34 10.95 6.30 -6.36
CA SER A 34 11.48 4.98 -6.76
C SER A 34 11.68 4.05 -5.55
N ASP A 35 12.21 4.57 -4.44
CA ASP A 35 12.34 3.81 -3.20
C ASP A 35 10.97 3.40 -2.63
N ALA A 36 10.00 4.33 -2.62
CA ALA A 36 8.64 4.06 -2.16
C ALA A 36 7.92 3.00 -3.02
N LEU A 37 8.15 2.97 -4.34
CA LEU A 37 7.61 1.94 -5.23
C LEU A 37 8.18 0.55 -4.92
N VAL A 38 9.48 0.45 -4.68
CA VAL A 38 10.17 -0.83 -4.46
C VAL A 38 9.88 -1.37 -3.06
N THR A 39 9.91 -0.51 -2.05
CA THR A 39 9.74 -0.91 -0.65
C THR A 39 8.28 -0.97 -0.23
N GLY A 40 7.38 -0.36 -1.00
CA GLY A 40 5.96 -0.18 -0.72
C GLY A 40 5.66 0.94 0.30
N ILE A 41 4.44 1.46 0.26
CA ILE A 41 4.01 2.61 1.07
C ILE A 41 3.21 2.16 2.31
N GLY A 42 3.62 2.62 3.50
CA GLY A 42 2.86 2.42 4.74
C GLY A 42 3.04 1.05 5.41
N ARG A 43 2.09 0.68 6.27
CA ARG A 43 2.11 -0.56 7.09
C ARG A 43 1.35 -1.70 6.40
N ALA A 44 1.34 -2.87 7.03
CA ALA A 44 0.55 -4.05 6.61
C ALA A 44 0.91 -4.60 5.21
N LYS A 45 2.17 -4.44 4.78
CA LYS A 45 2.68 -4.91 3.48
C LYS A 45 2.48 -6.41 3.25
N ALA A 46 2.70 -7.22 4.29
CA ALA A 46 2.46 -8.66 4.28
C ALA A 46 0.97 -9.05 4.12
N TYR A 47 0.05 -8.09 4.23
CA TYR A 47 -1.40 -8.28 4.11
C TYR A 47 -1.97 -7.63 2.85
N GLY A 48 -1.14 -7.39 1.83
CA GLY A 48 -1.56 -6.86 0.53
C GLY A 48 -1.74 -5.34 0.48
N CYS A 49 -1.23 -4.60 1.46
CA CYS A 49 -1.20 -3.14 1.45
C CYS A 49 0.14 -2.59 0.93
N GLY A 50 0.14 -1.35 0.46
CA GLY A 50 1.36 -0.59 0.17
C GLY A 50 1.97 -0.80 -1.20
N LEU A 51 1.45 -1.71 -2.03
CA LEU A 51 1.81 -1.76 -3.44
C LEU A 51 1.17 -0.57 -4.18
N LEU A 52 1.98 0.17 -4.93
CA LEU A 52 1.52 1.22 -5.83
C LEU A 52 1.72 0.75 -7.28
N SER A 53 0.64 0.71 -8.05
CA SER A 53 0.68 0.36 -9.47
C SER A 53 0.55 1.61 -10.32
N LEU A 54 1.36 1.71 -11.38
CA LEU A 54 1.43 2.88 -12.24
C LEU A 54 1.19 2.52 -13.69
N ALA A 55 0.67 3.50 -14.43
CA ALA A 55 0.66 3.53 -15.87
C ALA A 55 1.05 4.95 -16.32
N PRO A 56 1.60 5.12 -17.54
CA PRO A 56 1.81 6.45 -18.10
C PRO A 56 0.51 7.26 -18.08
N ALA A 57 0.61 8.55 -17.73
CA ALA A 57 -0.55 9.44 -17.81
C ALA A 57 -1.01 9.52 -19.27
N ARG A 58 -2.30 9.29 -19.51
CA ARG A 58 -2.88 9.52 -20.83
C ARG A 58 -3.03 11.02 -21.01
N THR A 59 -2.43 11.54 -22.07
CA THR A 59 -2.70 12.87 -22.63
C THR A 59 -4.08 12.92 -23.28
#